data_AF-A0A921ZSF4-F1
#
_entry.id   AF-A0A921ZSF4-F1
#
_cell.length_a   1.000
_cell.length_b   1.000
_cell.length_c   1.000
_cell.angle_alpha   90.00
_cell.angle_beta   90.00
_cell.angle_gamma   90.00
#
_symmetry.space_group_name_H-M   'P 1'
#
loop_
_entity.id
_entity.type
_entity.pdbx_description
1 polymer ?
#
loop_
_entity_poly.entity_id
_entity_poly.type
_entity_poly.pdbx_seq_one_letter_code
_entity_poly.pdbx_strand_id
1 'polypeptide(L)'
;MFDIERGEEIRLFWSGGGVELCRSVSTATAVAVAVAGRQSDCESGGEQLPRGWRVAGSQTQLNVEITNHPPYSKLEVKEGEDVSLECLVKNAKPPARIVWFRGNAELKGDTVSKEEIKDVESQNGNPKAMRFTTVSRVHFKATADDDYADFTCEARHEALQRDTPMRSTVQLSVLYPPGAPYIEGYAEGETVRRGQSMELVCRSRGGNPPAQLIWYKNGEQIRMAYR
;
A
#
# COMPACT_ATOMS: atom_id res chain seq x y z
N MET A 1 28.12 -2.45 -17.67
CA MET A 1 29.21 -1.53 -17.31
C MET A 1 28.88 -0.19 -17.95
N PHE A 2 28.38 0.76 -17.13
CA PHE A 2 28.00 2.18 -17.39
C PHE A 2 26.97 2.50 -18.49
N ASP A 3 26.06 3.48 -18.43
CA ASP A 3 25.42 4.27 -17.36
C ASP A 3 24.19 4.99 -18.00
N ILE A 4 23.31 5.56 -17.17
CA ILE A 4 21.96 6.11 -17.45
C ILE A 4 21.98 7.43 -18.25
N GLU A 5 21.03 7.65 -19.20
CA GLU A 5 20.30 8.94 -19.35
C GLU A 5 19.12 8.94 -20.37
N ARG A 6 17.92 9.17 -19.81
CA ARG A 6 16.72 9.91 -20.27
C ARG A 6 16.40 10.07 -21.77
N GLY A 7 15.16 9.65 -22.10
CA GLY A 7 14.17 10.52 -22.76
C GLY A 7 14.03 10.37 -24.27
N GLU A 8 13.24 9.40 -24.72
CA GLU A 8 12.87 9.29 -26.13
C GLU A 8 11.91 10.41 -26.56
N GLU A 9 12.30 11.05 -27.65
CA GLU A 9 11.72 12.22 -28.32
C GLU A 9 10.59 11.79 -29.27
N ILE A 10 9.33 12.18 -29.01
CA ILE A 10 8.25 12.01 -30.00
C ILE A 10 8.34 13.16 -31.01
N ARG A 11 8.75 12.85 -32.24
CA ARG A 11 8.81 13.80 -33.36
C ARG A 11 7.48 13.88 -34.10
N LEU A 12 6.96 15.08 -34.27
CA LEU A 12 5.87 15.39 -35.20
C LEU A 12 6.36 16.45 -36.20
N PHE A 13 6.15 16.19 -37.50
CA PHE A 13 6.50 17.10 -38.59
C PHE A 13 5.26 17.79 -39.14
N TRP A 14 5.35 19.10 -39.42
CA TRP A 14 4.46 19.79 -40.37
C TRP A 14 5.20 20.86 -41.16
N SER A 15 4.77 21.07 -42.39
CA SER A 15 5.28 22.06 -43.34
C SER A 15 4.58 23.41 -43.13
N GLY A 16 5.35 24.47 -42.86
CA GLY A 16 4.86 25.86 -42.94
C GLY A 16 5.26 26.73 -41.76
N GLY A 17 6.46 27.30 -41.83
CA GLY A 17 6.91 28.59 -41.28
C GLY A 17 6.38 29.10 -39.93
N GLY A 18 7.28 29.15 -38.94
CA GLY A 18 7.26 30.11 -37.82
C GLY A 18 7.05 29.50 -36.44
N VAL A 19 8.09 29.47 -35.60
CA VAL A 19 8.06 28.95 -34.22
C VAL A 19 8.17 30.12 -33.24
N GLU A 20 7.24 30.24 -32.30
CA GLU A 20 7.46 30.95 -31.03
C GLU A 20 7.07 30.02 -29.88
N LEU A 21 8.04 29.76 -28.98
CA LEU A 21 7.84 28.98 -27.76
C LEU A 21 7.38 29.89 -26.62
N CYS A 22 6.24 29.59 -25.99
CA CYS A 22 6.03 29.95 -24.59
C CYS A 22 6.48 28.79 -23.70
N ARG A 23 7.66 28.91 -23.07
CA ARG A 23 8.06 28.02 -21.97
C ARG A 23 7.29 28.41 -20.71
N SER A 24 6.47 27.50 -20.21
CA SER A 24 6.12 27.46 -18.78
C SER A 24 7.25 26.76 -18.04
N VAL A 25 7.81 27.42 -17.01
CA VAL A 25 8.73 26.76 -16.08
C VAL A 25 7.91 26.16 -14.95
N SER A 26 8.06 24.84 -14.76
CA SER A 26 7.62 24.02 -13.61
C SER A 26 6.40 23.09 -13.84
N THR A 27 6.68 22.00 -14.56
CA THR A 27 6.28 20.59 -14.32
C THR A 27 4.80 20.22 -14.15
N ALA A 28 4.15 19.85 -15.27
CA ALA A 28 3.48 18.56 -15.55
C ALA A 28 2.30 18.76 -16.53
N THR A 29 2.51 18.32 -17.77
CA THR A 29 1.53 17.96 -18.82
C THR A 29 0.29 18.86 -19.01
N ALA A 30 0.34 19.74 -20.01
CA ALA A 30 -0.83 20.33 -20.65
C ALA A 30 -0.67 20.29 -22.18
N VAL A 31 -1.69 19.81 -22.89
CA VAL A 31 -1.79 19.89 -24.36
C VAL A 31 -2.79 21.00 -24.68
N ALA A 32 -2.33 22.05 -25.36
CA ALA A 32 -3.18 23.14 -25.86
C ALA A 32 -3.30 23.03 -27.39
N VAL A 33 -4.51 23.26 -27.91
CA VAL A 33 -4.80 23.38 -29.35
C VAL A 33 -5.21 24.82 -29.63
N ALA A 34 -4.56 25.49 -30.59
CA ALA A 34 -4.92 26.82 -31.06
C ALA A 34 -5.58 26.75 -32.45
N VAL A 35 -6.64 27.53 -32.66
CA VAL A 35 -7.22 27.84 -33.98
C VAL A 35 -6.96 29.32 -34.27
N ALA A 36 -6.60 29.60 -35.52
CA ALA A 36 -6.07 30.87 -36.01
C ALA A 36 -6.99 32.08 -35.85
N GLY A 37 -6.41 33.24 -35.49
CA GLY A 37 -6.92 34.55 -35.88
C GLY A 37 -6.87 35.64 -34.82
N ARG A 38 -5.84 36.49 -34.92
CA ARG A 38 -5.65 37.83 -34.34
C ARG A 38 -5.13 37.95 -32.89
N GLN A 39 -4.17 38.87 -32.81
CA GLN A 39 -3.35 39.32 -31.70
C GLN A 39 -4.17 40.03 -30.61
N SER A 40 -4.12 39.53 -29.36
CA SER A 40 -4.30 40.33 -28.14
C SER A 40 -4.07 39.48 -26.89
N ASP A 41 -3.00 39.83 -26.16
CA ASP A 41 -2.75 39.70 -24.72
C ASP A 41 -3.40 38.55 -23.93
N CYS A 42 -2.55 37.66 -23.40
CA CYS A 42 -2.91 36.72 -22.34
C CYS A 42 -3.14 37.48 -21.01
N GLU A 43 -4.36 37.98 -20.79
CA GLU A 43 -4.86 38.33 -19.47
C GLU A 43 -5.87 37.29 -18.99
N SER A 44 -5.92 37.06 -17.68
CA SER A 44 -6.83 36.14 -17.00
C SER A 44 -8.29 36.63 -17.09
N GLY A 45 -8.93 36.45 -18.23
CA GLY A 45 -10.33 36.72 -18.48
C GLY A 45 -11.21 35.47 -18.32
N GLY A 46 -12.22 35.55 -17.47
CA GLY A 46 -13.17 34.46 -17.20
C GLY A 46 -14.12 34.19 -18.37
N GLU A 47 -13.70 33.37 -19.33
CA GLU A 47 -14.59 32.78 -20.34
C GLU A 47 -15.35 31.58 -19.77
N GLN A 48 -16.68 31.57 -19.95
CA GLN A 48 -17.53 30.44 -19.57
C GLN A 48 -17.29 29.27 -20.52
N LEU A 49 -16.97 28.10 -19.96
CA LEU A 49 -16.78 26.86 -20.72
C LEU A 49 -18.03 26.52 -21.57
N PRO A 50 -17.87 25.92 -22.77
CA PRO A 50 -19.00 25.46 -23.57
C PRO A 50 -19.88 24.46 -22.79
N ARG A 51 -21.19 24.41 -23.08
CA ARG A 51 -22.10 23.45 -22.43
C ARG A 51 -21.57 22.02 -22.59
N GLY A 52 -21.26 21.36 -21.47
CA GLY A 52 -20.73 20.00 -21.42
C GLY A 52 -19.22 19.90 -21.14
N TRP A 53 -18.48 21.02 -21.19
CA TRP A 53 -17.06 21.05 -20.87
C TRP A 53 -16.88 21.30 -19.37
N ARG A 54 -16.00 20.51 -18.73
CA ARG A 54 -15.58 20.75 -17.34
C ARG A 54 -14.11 21.12 -17.35
N VAL A 55 -13.70 22.08 -16.54
CA VAL A 55 -12.29 22.28 -16.21
C VAL A 55 -11.82 20.98 -15.58
N ALA A 56 -10.77 20.36 -16.13
CA ALA A 56 -10.05 19.33 -15.39
C ALA A 56 -9.45 20.03 -14.16
N GLY A 57 -10.16 19.93 -13.03
CA GLY A 57 -9.68 20.51 -11.78
C GLY A 57 -8.27 20.01 -11.51
N SER A 58 -7.39 20.89 -11.04
CA SER A 58 -6.08 20.52 -10.51
C SER A 58 -6.26 19.33 -9.57
N GLN A 59 -5.77 18.14 -9.96
CA GLN A 59 -5.81 16.96 -9.10
C GLN A 59 -5.00 17.30 -7.86
N THR A 60 -5.70 17.53 -6.74
CA THR A 60 -5.04 17.65 -5.44
C THR A 60 -4.58 16.24 -5.08
N GLN A 61 -3.31 15.95 -5.32
CA GLN A 61 -2.72 14.66 -4.96
C GLN A 61 -2.64 14.60 -3.42
N LEU A 62 -3.55 13.84 -2.81
CA LEU A 62 -3.48 13.53 -1.39
C LEU A 62 -2.23 12.69 -1.15
N ASN A 63 -1.66 12.76 0.05
CA ASN A 63 -0.58 11.86 0.45
C ASN A 63 -1.09 10.97 1.58
N VAL A 64 -1.11 9.66 1.33
CA VAL A 64 -1.56 8.65 2.29
C VAL A 64 -0.34 7.85 2.71
N GLU A 65 -0.06 7.82 4.00
CA GLU A 65 1.10 7.12 4.57
C GLU A 65 0.74 6.48 5.90
N ILE A 66 1.35 5.32 6.18
CA ILE A 66 1.35 4.72 7.52
C ILE A 66 2.62 5.17 8.22
N THR A 67 2.52 5.71 9.43
CA THR A 67 3.65 6.29 10.17
C THR A 67 4.78 5.27 10.31
N ASN A 68 6.00 5.64 9.94
CA ASN A 68 7.21 4.79 9.99
C ASN A 68 7.17 3.53 9.10
N HIS A 69 6.19 3.41 8.21
CA HIS A 69 6.03 2.26 7.33
C HIS A 69 5.91 2.70 5.88
N PRO A 70 6.95 2.50 5.04
CA PRO A 70 6.80 2.76 3.62
C PRO A 70 5.74 1.83 3.01
N PRO A 71 5.13 2.20 1.87
CA PRO A 71 4.14 1.37 1.20
C PRO A 71 4.70 -0.04 0.91
N TYR A 72 3.91 -1.06 1.26
CA TYR A 72 4.23 -2.49 1.15
C TYR A 72 5.44 -2.94 1.97
N SER A 73 5.80 -2.20 3.03
CA SER A 73 6.78 -2.67 4.00
C SER A 73 6.28 -3.88 4.80
N LYS A 74 7.21 -4.68 5.28
CA LYS A 74 6.92 -5.81 6.18
C LYS A 74 7.04 -5.35 7.63
N LEU A 75 6.04 -5.68 8.43
CA LEU A 75 6.01 -5.45 9.86
C LEU A 75 6.04 -6.80 10.58
N GLU A 76 7.17 -7.09 11.23
CA GLU A 76 7.34 -8.30 12.04
C GLU A 76 6.75 -8.11 13.43
N VAL A 77 5.91 -9.05 13.88
CA VAL A 77 5.15 -8.98 15.13
C VAL A 77 5.07 -10.36 15.75
N LYS A 78 5.00 -10.50 17.07
CA LYS A 78 4.75 -11.81 17.71
C LYS A 78 3.26 -12.10 17.88
N GLU A 79 2.87 -13.37 17.82
CA GLU A 79 1.51 -13.77 18.17
C GLU A 79 1.14 -13.28 19.58
N GLY A 80 -0.04 -12.68 19.68
CA GLY A 80 -0.58 -12.12 20.93
C GLY A 80 -0.04 -10.73 21.28
N GLU A 81 0.82 -10.14 20.46
CA GLU A 81 1.29 -8.76 20.64
C GLU A 81 0.20 -7.74 20.26
N ASP A 82 0.07 -6.69 21.07
CA ASP A 82 -0.85 -5.58 20.80
C ASP A 82 -0.17 -4.57 19.85
N VAL A 83 -0.70 -4.45 18.64
CA VAL A 83 -0.16 -3.61 17.56
C VAL A 83 -1.02 -2.35 17.38
N SER A 84 -0.35 -1.22 17.15
CA SER A 84 -0.99 0.05 16.81
C SER A 84 -0.39 0.63 15.53
N LEU A 85 -1.20 0.72 14.47
CA LEU A 85 -0.81 1.40 13.24
C LEU A 85 -1.47 2.78 13.17
N GLU A 86 -0.71 3.78 12.75
CA GLU A 86 -1.20 5.15 12.54
C GLU A 86 -1.13 5.50 11.05
N CYS A 87 -2.21 6.06 10.51
CA CYS A 87 -2.26 6.54 9.13
C CYS A 87 -2.47 8.05 9.10
N LEU A 88 -1.75 8.71 8.19
CA LEU A 88 -1.90 10.13 7.89
C LEU A 88 -2.37 10.32 6.45
N VAL A 89 -3.43 11.10 6.28
CA VAL A 89 -3.88 11.61 4.98
C VAL A 89 -3.67 13.11 4.95
N LYS A 90 -2.62 13.55 4.26
CA LYS A 90 -2.19 14.96 4.20
C LYS A 90 -2.80 15.67 3.00
N ASN A 91 -2.88 17.01 3.11
CA ASN A 91 -3.24 17.94 2.04
C ASN A 91 -4.69 17.82 1.51
N ALA A 92 -5.63 17.39 2.35
CA ALA A 92 -7.03 17.24 1.97
C ALA A 92 -7.81 18.56 2.04
N LYS A 93 -8.78 18.73 1.14
CA LYS A 93 -9.73 19.84 1.18
C LYS A 93 -11.04 19.42 0.48
N PRO A 94 -12.14 19.17 1.22
CA PRO A 94 -12.28 19.15 2.70
C PRO A 94 -11.47 18.04 3.40
N PRO A 95 -11.49 17.90 4.74
CA PRO A 95 -10.83 16.76 5.40
C PRO A 95 -11.23 15.41 4.79
N ALA A 96 -10.25 14.56 4.50
CA ALA A 96 -10.51 13.22 3.98
C ALA A 96 -10.92 12.27 5.11
N ARG A 97 -11.71 11.23 4.80
CA ARG A 97 -11.98 10.13 5.73
C ARG A 97 -10.97 9.01 5.53
N ILE A 98 -10.60 8.34 6.62
CA ILE A 98 -9.70 7.19 6.63
C ILE A 98 -10.52 5.93 6.83
N VAL A 99 -10.29 4.94 5.96
CA VAL A 99 -10.89 3.61 6.08
C VAL A 99 -9.78 2.59 6.17
N TRP A 100 -9.81 1.79 7.23
CA TRP A 100 -8.86 0.69 7.45
C TRP A 100 -9.40 -0.61 6.88
N PHE A 101 -8.50 -1.38 6.28
CA PHE A 101 -8.77 -2.72 5.78
C PHE A 101 -7.76 -3.71 6.35
N ARG A 102 -8.24 -4.90 6.71
CA ARG A 102 -7.44 -6.10 6.96
C ARG A 102 -7.70 -7.08 5.82
N GLY A 103 -6.72 -7.27 4.96
CA GLY A 103 -6.91 -7.88 3.65
C GLY A 103 -7.98 -7.13 2.85
N ASN A 104 -9.08 -7.81 2.54
CA ASN A 104 -10.22 -7.23 1.82
C ASN A 104 -11.38 -6.80 2.74
N ALA A 105 -11.27 -6.99 4.06
CA ALA A 105 -12.33 -6.69 5.01
C ALA A 105 -12.13 -5.31 5.64
N GLU A 106 -13.17 -4.47 5.62
CA GLU A 106 -13.17 -3.16 6.25
C GLU A 106 -13.26 -3.31 7.78
N LEU A 107 -12.34 -2.66 8.51
CA LEU A 107 -12.32 -2.63 9.98
C LEU A 107 -13.24 -1.52 10.50
N LYS A 108 -14.04 -1.84 11.51
CA LYS A 108 -15.03 -0.93 12.13
C LYS A 108 -15.09 -1.14 13.65
N GLY A 109 -15.69 -0.18 14.35
CA GLY A 109 -15.91 -0.26 15.80
C GLY A 109 -14.67 0.07 16.61
N ASP A 110 -14.53 -0.57 17.77
CA ASP A 110 -13.55 -0.21 18.81
C ASP A 110 -12.08 -0.45 18.42
N THR A 111 -11.85 -1.21 17.35
CA THR A 111 -10.49 -1.44 16.82
C THR A 111 -9.94 -0.21 16.10
N VAL A 112 -10.79 0.70 15.64
CA VAL A 112 -10.41 1.90 14.88
C VAL A 112 -10.69 3.14 15.73
N SER A 113 -9.67 3.97 15.93
CA SER A 113 -9.83 5.21 16.68
C SER A 113 -10.62 6.26 15.88
N LYS A 114 -11.25 7.18 16.62
CA LYS A 114 -11.91 8.34 16.01
C LYS A 114 -10.90 9.17 15.23
N GLU A 115 -11.31 9.66 14.07
CA GLU A 115 -10.46 10.49 13.21
C GLU A 115 -10.11 11.82 13.90
N GLU A 116 -8.83 12.15 13.90
CA GLU A 116 -8.30 13.45 14.36
C GLU A 116 -8.00 14.32 13.13
N ILE A 117 -8.55 15.54 13.08
CA ILE A 117 -8.32 16.47 11.98
C ILE A 117 -7.36 17.56 12.45
N LYS A 118 -6.26 17.75 11.72
CA LYS A 118 -5.25 18.78 11.96
C LYS A 118 -5.25 19.79 10.82
N ASP A 119 -5.32 21.07 11.16
CA ASP A 119 -5.28 22.16 10.18
C ASP A 119 -3.82 22.39 9.75
N VAL A 120 -3.60 22.46 8.44
CA VAL A 120 -2.31 22.87 7.87
C VAL A 120 -2.43 24.36 7.57
N GLU A 121 -1.79 25.19 8.40
CA GLU A 121 -1.80 26.64 8.25
C GLU A 121 -1.33 27.05 6.84
N SER A 122 -2.12 27.89 6.18
CA SER A 122 -1.72 28.48 4.91
C SER A 122 -0.63 29.51 5.15
N GLN A 123 0.51 29.38 4.47
CA GLN A 123 1.64 30.34 4.57
C GLN A 123 1.23 31.80 4.33
N ASN A 124 0.09 32.06 3.69
CA ASN A 124 -0.39 33.41 3.36
C ASN A 124 -1.66 33.83 4.12
N GLY A 125 -2.09 33.07 5.15
CA GLY A 125 -3.29 33.41 5.95
C GLY A 125 -4.61 33.44 5.17
N ASN A 126 -4.63 32.93 3.93
CA ASN A 126 -5.84 32.88 3.11
C ASN A 126 -6.72 31.69 3.56
N PRO A 127 -7.91 31.91 4.15
CA PRO A 127 -8.78 30.83 4.64
C PRO A 127 -9.27 29.93 3.50
N LYS A 128 -9.30 30.41 2.24
CA LYS A 128 -9.65 29.57 1.08
C LYS A 128 -8.55 28.58 0.68
N ALA A 129 -7.35 28.69 1.23
CA ALA A 129 -6.23 27.79 0.94
C ALA A 129 -5.93 26.78 2.06
N MET A 130 -6.74 26.77 3.13
CA MET A 130 -6.59 25.83 4.23
C MET A 130 -6.71 24.39 3.74
N ARG A 131 -5.75 23.55 4.15
CA ARG A 131 -5.72 22.11 3.91
C ARG A 131 -5.71 21.39 5.24
N PHE A 132 -6.17 20.16 5.22
CA PHE A 132 -6.33 19.35 6.41
C PHE A 132 -5.47 18.09 6.31
N THR A 133 -4.99 17.65 7.46
CA THR A 133 -4.39 16.34 7.65
C THR A 133 -5.29 15.54 8.58
N THR A 134 -5.86 14.45 8.07
CA THR A 134 -6.63 13.51 8.90
C THR A 134 -5.69 12.43 9.41
N VAL A 135 -5.82 12.08 10.69
CA VAL A 135 -5.07 11.01 11.35
C VAL A 135 -6.05 10.00 11.91
N SER A 136 -5.77 8.71 11.74
CA SER A 136 -6.53 7.62 12.35
C SER A 136 -5.57 6.51 12.75
N ARG A 137 -5.92 5.79 13.81
CA ARG A 137 -5.14 4.66 14.34
C ARG A 137 -6.00 3.41 14.37
N VAL A 138 -5.38 2.26 14.11
CA VAL A 138 -6.00 0.95 14.31
C VAL A 138 -5.22 0.19 15.37
N HIS A 139 -5.94 -0.38 16.32
CA HIS A 139 -5.42 -1.18 17.42
C HIS A 139 -5.96 -2.60 17.30
N PHE A 140 -5.08 -3.59 17.33
CA PHE A 140 -5.46 -4.99 17.26
C PHE A 140 -4.41 -5.87 17.95
N LYS A 141 -4.85 -7.05 18.38
CA LYS A 141 -3.97 -8.10 18.86
C LYS A 141 -3.61 -9.04 17.72
N ALA A 142 -2.32 -9.22 17.45
CA ALA A 142 -1.86 -10.07 16.34
C ALA A 142 -2.14 -11.54 16.61
N THR A 143 -2.58 -12.27 15.60
CA THR A 143 -2.83 -13.72 15.63
C THR A 143 -2.05 -14.42 14.53
N ALA A 144 -1.86 -15.74 14.65
CA ALA A 144 -1.21 -16.52 13.58
C ALA A 144 -1.95 -16.41 12.22
N ASP A 145 -3.27 -16.18 12.23
CA ASP A 145 -4.07 -15.98 11.01
C ASP A 145 -3.80 -14.61 10.33
N ASP A 146 -3.17 -13.67 11.05
CA ASP A 146 -2.76 -12.38 10.50
C ASP A 146 -1.38 -12.46 9.81
N ASP A 147 -0.71 -13.62 9.79
CA ASP A 147 0.54 -13.80 9.05
C ASP A 147 0.31 -13.60 7.54
N TYR A 148 1.15 -12.76 6.91
CA TYR A 148 0.97 -12.26 5.54
C TYR A 148 -0.30 -11.42 5.31
N ALA A 149 -1.04 -11.03 6.36
CA ALA A 149 -2.19 -10.15 6.20
C ALA A 149 -1.75 -8.72 5.87
N ASP A 150 -2.41 -8.13 4.87
CA ASP A 150 -2.20 -6.75 4.47
C ASP A 150 -3.10 -5.81 5.29
N PHE A 151 -2.50 -4.86 5.99
CA PHE A 151 -3.21 -3.76 6.64
C PHE A 151 -3.13 -2.54 5.75
N THR A 152 -4.28 -2.11 5.23
CA THR A 152 -4.37 -1.02 4.26
C THR A 152 -5.15 0.15 4.84
N CYS A 153 -4.53 1.32 4.82
CA CYS A 153 -5.20 2.60 5.03
C CYS A 153 -5.62 3.18 3.68
N GLU A 154 -6.91 3.46 3.51
CA GLU A 154 -7.46 4.10 2.32
C GLU A 154 -8.04 5.48 2.63
N ALA A 155 -7.68 6.48 1.82
CA ALA A 155 -8.29 7.80 1.86
C ALA A 155 -9.59 7.84 1.05
N ARG A 156 -10.66 8.35 1.67
CA ARG A 156 -11.94 8.64 1.02
C ARG A 156 -12.14 10.15 0.94
N HIS A 157 -12.17 10.68 -0.27
CA HIS A 157 -12.31 12.11 -0.52
C HIS A 157 -13.03 12.36 -1.85
N GLU A 158 -13.79 13.45 -1.95
CA GLU A 158 -14.61 13.78 -3.13
C GLU A 158 -13.80 14.04 -4.41
N ALA A 159 -12.57 14.51 -4.25
CA ALA A 159 -11.63 14.74 -5.36
C ALA A 159 -10.99 13.44 -5.90
N LEU A 160 -11.16 12.30 -5.22
CA LEU A 160 -10.61 11.03 -5.68
C LEU A 160 -11.59 10.34 -6.63
N GLN A 161 -11.06 9.80 -7.73
CA GLN A 161 -11.82 8.96 -8.63
C GLN A 161 -12.01 7.56 -7.99
N ARG A 162 -13.17 6.94 -8.21
CA ARG A 162 -13.52 5.67 -7.56
C ARG A 162 -12.64 4.50 -8.01
N ASP A 163 -12.10 4.57 -9.21
CA ASP A 163 -11.22 3.58 -9.83
C ASP A 163 -9.75 3.71 -9.40
N THR A 164 -9.37 4.86 -8.83
CA THR A 164 -8.00 5.15 -8.40
C THR A 164 -7.96 5.58 -6.93
N PRO A 165 -8.24 4.66 -5.98
CA PRO A 165 -8.18 4.98 -4.56
C PRO A 165 -6.74 5.24 -4.11
N MET A 166 -6.53 6.21 -3.23
CA MET A 166 -5.22 6.45 -2.62
C MET A 166 -5.09 5.63 -1.34
N ARG A 167 -4.07 4.77 -1.31
CA ARG A 167 -3.87 3.77 -0.26
C ARG A 167 -2.42 3.68 0.16
N SER A 168 -2.19 3.33 1.42
CA SER A 168 -0.91 2.85 1.93
C SER A 168 -1.13 1.51 2.63
N THR A 169 -0.26 0.55 2.36
CA THR A 169 -0.41 -0.83 2.84
C THR A 169 0.86 -1.25 3.57
N VAL A 170 0.72 -1.99 4.67
CA VAL A 170 1.80 -2.71 5.36
C VAL A 170 1.42 -4.19 5.44
N GLN A 171 2.37 -5.08 5.20
CA GLN A 171 2.14 -6.52 5.31
C GLN A 171 2.69 -7.02 6.64
N LEU A 172 1.89 -7.78 7.39
CA LEU A 172 2.37 -8.39 8.62
C LEU A 172 3.19 -9.66 8.34
N SER A 173 4.19 -9.88 9.19
CA SER A 173 4.92 -11.14 9.35
C SER A 173 4.79 -11.55 10.81
N VAL A 174 3.81 -12.39 11.12
CA VAL A 174 3.52 -12.75 12.51
C VAL A 174 4.36 -13.97 12.88
N LEU A 175 5.14 -13.85 13.95
CA LEU A 175 5.95 -14.92 14.50
C LEU A 175 5.14 -15.75 15.48
N TYR A 176 4.99 -17.04 15.18
CA TYR A 176 4.28 -18.01 16.00
C TYR A 176 4.94 -19.38 15.90
N PRO A 177 4.93 -20.17 16.99
CA PRO A 177 5.58 -21.47 17.02
C PRO A 177 4.88 -22.46 16.08
N PRO A 178 5.64 -23.38 15.45
CA PRO A 178 5.04 -24.49 14.73
C PRO A 178 4.32 -25.44 15.69
N GLY A 179 3.34 -26.17 15.17
CA GLY A 179 2.62 -27.20 15.91
C GLY A 179 3.51 -28.38 16.32
N ALA A 180 3.03 -29.19 17.26
CA ALA A 180 3.73 -30.41 17.67
C ALA A 180 3.98 -31.35 16.47
N PRO A 181 5.20 -31.90 16.33
CA PRO A 181 5.50 -32.83 15.24
C PRO A 181 4.75 -34.15 15.44
N TYR A 182 4.35 -34.76 14.33
CA TYR A 182 3.73 -36.10 14.30
C TYR A 182 4.34 -36.93 13.16
N ILE A 183 4.30 -38.25 13.34
CA ILE A 183 4.83 -39.21 12.37
C ILE A 183 3.67 -39.83 11.60
N GLU A 184 3.74 -39.75 10.28
CA GLU A 184 2.91 -40.49 9.34
C GLU A 184 3.65 -41.75 8.86
N GLY A 185 2.90 -42.76 8.44
CA GLY A 185 3.44 -44.03 7.94
C GLY A 185 3.60 -45.12 8.99
N TYR A 186 3.27 -44.84 10.26
CA TYR A 186 3.18 -45.83 11.33
C TYR A 186 2.03 -45.47 12.27
N ALA A 187 1.18 -46.44 12.58
CA ALA A 187 0.17 -46.30 13.63
C ALA A 187 0.66 -46.91 14.94
N GLU A 188 0.39 -46.25 16.07
CA GLU A 188 0.71 -46.81 17.38
C GLU A 188 0.01 -48.17 17.57
N GLY A 189 0.80 -49.20 17.88
CA GLY A 189 0.33 -50.59 17.99
C GLY A 189 0.45 -51.43 16.71
N GLU A 190 0.87 -50.84 15.60
CA GLU A 190 1.14 -51.58 14.36
C GLU A 190 2.35 -52.52 14.53
N THR A 191 2.19 -53.79 14.12
CA THR A 191 3.29 -54.77 14.19
C THR A 191 4.14 -54.70 12.93
N VAL A 192 5.40 -54.31 13.08
CA VAL A 192 6.38 -54.29 11.99
C VAL A 192 7.13 -55.62 11.93
N ARG A 193 7.10 -56.30 10.78
CA ARG A 193 7.77 -57.60 10.60
C ARG A 193 9.25 -57.43 10.25
N ARG A 194 10.07 -58.41 10.63
CA ARG A 194 11.48 -58.45 10.21
C ARG A 194 11.56 -58.51 8.68
N GLY A 195 12.37 -57.63 8.08
CA GLY A 195 12.53 -57.52 6.63
C GLY A 195 11.50 -56.62 5.94
N GLN A 196 10.50 -56.10 6.66
CA GLN A 196 9.59 -55.10 6.15
C GLN A 196 10.27 -53.72 6.13
N SER A 197 10.19 -53.03 4.99
CA SER A 197 10.60 -51.62 4.88
C SER A 197 9.39 -50.71 5.09
N MET A 198 9.62 -49.60 5.79
CA MET A 198 8.59 -48.59 6.05
C MET A 198 9.11 -47.20 5.68
N GLU A 199 8.21 -46.39 5.14
CA GLU A 199 8.46 -44.97 4.92
C GLU A 199 7.77 -44.20 6.04
N LEU A 200 8.57 -43.46 6.82
CA LEU A 200 8.07 -42.61 7.88
C LEU A 200 8.26 -41.15 7.49
N VAL A 201 7.21 -40.36 7.66
CA VAL A 201 7.23 -38.92 7.35
C VAL A 201 6.94 -38.15 8.62
N CYS A 202 7.89 -37.33 9.06
CA CYS A 202 7.67 -36.41 10.17
C CYS A 202 7.11 -35.10 9.59
N ARG A 203 5.99 -34.63 10.14
CA ARG A 203 5.37 -33.36 9.77
C ARG A 203 5.10 -32.51 11.00
N SER A 204 5.11 -31.20 10.81
CA SER A 204 4.59 -30.22 11.75
C SER A 204 3.66 -29.26 10.99
N ARG A 205 2.70 -28.65 11.68
CA ARG A 205 1.73 -27.73 11.09
C ARG A 205 2.12 -26.29 11.37
N GLY A 206 2.11 -25.46 10.33
CA GLY A 206 2.35 -24.01 10.45
C GLY A 206 3.76 -23.67 10.96
N GLY A 207 3.86 -22.48 11.53
CA GLY A 207 5.06 -21.90 12.11
C GLY A 207 5.67 -20.83 11.21
N ASN A 208 5.90 -19.66 11.80
CA ASN A 208 6.73 -18.62 11.22
C ASN A 208 7.79 -18.22 12.26
N PRO A 209 9.06 -18.65 12.09
CA PRO A 209 9.59 -19.41 10.95
C PRO A 209 9.15 -20.89 10.95
N PRO A 210 9.30 -21.60 9.80
CA PRO A 210 8.96 -23.01 9.68
C PRO A 210 9.70 -23.92 10.67
N ALA A 211 9.09 -25.04 11.02
CA ALA A 211 9.67 -26.03 11.93
C ALA A 211 10.97 -26.64 11.39
N GLN A 212 11.94 -26.86 12.28
CA GLN A 212 13.10 -27.69 12.00
C GLN A 212 12.86 -29.11 12.53
N LEU A 213 12.73 -30.08 11.62
CA LEU A 213 12.43 -31.46 11.98
C LEU A 213 13.69 -32.33 11.99
N ILE A 214 13.95 -32.95 13.13
CA ILE A 214 15.12 -33.80 13.38
C ILE A 214 14.64 -35.20 13.78
N TRP A 215 15.15 -36.21 13.08
CA TRP A 215 14.86 -37.60 13.40
C TRP A 215 15.88 -38.16 14.38
N TYR A 216 15.38 -38.86 15.40
CA TYR A 216 16.17 -39.61 16.36
C TYR A 216 15.80 -41.09 16.32
N LYS A 217 16.81 -41.95 16.50
CA LYS A 217 16.65 -43.38 16.71
C LYS A 217 17.51 -43.78 17.90
N ASN A 218 16.90 -44.34 18.94
CA ASN A 218 17.60 -44.77 20.17
C ASN A 218 18.44 -43.64 20.80
N GLY A 219 17.96 -42.39 20.74
CA GLY A 219 18.68 -41.22 21.24
C GLY A 219 19.75 -40.65 20.31
N GLU A 220 20.03 -41.28 19.17
CA GLU A 220 20.99 -40.80 18.17
C GLU A 220 20.27 -40.11 17.01
N GLN A 221 20.78 -38.95 16.59
CA GLN A 221 20.23 -38.21 15.46
C GLN A 221 20.58 -38.91 14.15
N ILE A 222 19.55 -39.32 13.38
CA ILE A 222 19.73 -40.06 12.12
C ILE A 222 19.61 -39.18 10.87
N ARG A 223 18.84 -38.07 10.92
CA ARG A 223 18.66 -37.15 9.78
C ARG A 223 18.10 -35.80 10.23
N MET A 224 18.60 -34.71 9.64
CA MET A 224 17.88 -33.44 9.59
C MET A 224 17.11 -33.37 8.27
N ALA A 225 15.81 -33.10 8.34
CA ALA A 225 15.01 -32.84 7.15
C ALA A 225 14.56 -31.38 7.18
N TYR A 226 15.16 -30.55 6.32
CA TYR A 226 14.58 -29.25 5.96
C TYR A 226 13.43 -29.54 4.99
N ARG A 227 12.21 -29.21 5.38
CA ARG A 227 11.08 -29.19 4.46
C ARG A 227 10.21 -27.98 4.75
#